data_AF-A0AA35CL87-F1
#
_entry.id   AF-A0AA35CL87-F1
#
_cell.length_a   1.000
_cell.length_b   1.000
_cell.length_c   1.000
_cell.angle_alpha   90.00
_cell.angle_beta   90.00
_cell.angle_gamma   90.00
#
_symmetry.space_group_name_H-M   'P 1'
#
loop_
_entity.id
_entity.type
_entity.pdbx_description
1 polymer ?
#
loop_
_entity_poly.entity_id
_entity_poly.type
_entity_poly.pdbx_seq_one_letter_code
_entity_poly.pdbx_strand_id
1 'polypeptide(L)'
;MSMLPDDQSSLLADFVVESLEQLSAAEDSLLQLEEQPERVDLIRGLMRSFHTIKGNSAYLGLREISDLAHRLETLLEPVQQRTGSLDEGVINELLSGVDRLRALVQRAAAAGQATDGEAETAAREVVDGAENRYLIFRVGSLEMALPLKQVVEVTRPVPVTRLPYVPPHVAGVVNLRGLVVPLVDLERRLWGTSGEGSIQHLVVVSWGRGRLALGVQQVVAVTELDEQEAYESSGRDWYGTRVILHRGTPVALLELERVLGDTAGEGGRLRSV
;
A
#
# COMPACT_ATOMS: atom_id res chain seq x y z
N MET A 1 -25.10 28.48 4.01
CA MET A 1 -24.99 29.00 2.65
C MET A 1 -24.52 27.83 1.80
N SER A 2 -25.41 27.21 1.02
CA SER A 2 -25.03 26.05 0.19
C SER A 2 -24.28 26.56 -1.03
N MET A 3 -23.05 26.10 -1.22
CA MET A 3 -22.23 26.41 -2.38
C MET A 3 -22.89 25.81 -3.63
N LEU A 4 -23.00 26.57 -4.72
CA LEU A 4 -23.60 26.09 -5.95
C LEU A 4 -22.66 25.07 -6.63
N PRO A 5 -23.18 24.04 -7.32
CA PRO A 5 -22.36 22.98 -7.94
C PRO A 5 -21.27 23.49 -8.90
N ASP A 6 -21.55 24.59 -9.62
CA ASP A 6 -20.61 25.21 -10.56
C ASP A 6 -19.41 25.88 -9.85
N ASP A 7 -19.63 26.40 -8.64
CA ASP A 7 -18.61 27.08 -7.81
C ASP A 7 -17.62 26.07 -7.22
N GLN A 8 -18.11 24.88 -6.84
CA GLN A 8 -17.25 23.78 -6.38
C GLN A 8 -16.37 23.20 -7.49
N SER A 9 -16.90 23.12 -8.71
CA SER A 9 -16.15 22.61 -9.88
C SER A 9 -15.05 23.58 -10.31
N SER A 10 -15.31 24.89 -10.25
CA SER A 10 -14.31 25.93 -10.50
C SER A 10 -13.19 25.90 -9.46
N LEU A 11 -13.52 25.80 -8.17
CA LEU A 11 -12.53 25.76 -7.09
C LEU A 11 -11.66 24.50 -7.12
N LEU A 12 -12.24 23.37 -7.54
CA LEU A 12 -11.49 22.14 -7.74
C LEU A 12 -10.49 22.27 -8.90
N ALA A 13 -10.88 22.92 -10.00
CA ALA A 13 -9.98 23.16 -11.12
C ALA A 13 -8.80 24.08 -10.73
N ASP A 14 -9.07 25.16 -10.00
CA ASP A 14 -8.04 26.08 -9.50
C ASP A 14 -7.08 25.36 -8.55
N PHE A 15 -7.63 24.57 -7.62
CA PHE A 15 -6.85 23.75 -6.70
C PHE A 15 -5.92 22.77 -7.41
N VAL A 16 -6.40 22.10 -8.46
CA VAL A 16 -5.61 21.13 -9.22
C VAL A 16 -4.41 21.81 -9.87
N VAL A 17 -4.64 22.92 -10.57
CA VAL A 17 -3.57 23.65 -11.26
C VAL A 17 -2.51 24.12 -10.25
N GLU A 18 -2.95 24.79 -9.18
CA GLU A 18 -2.05 25.31 -8.15
C GLU A 18 -1.25 24.19 -7.46
N SER A 19 -1.92 23.08 -7.13
CA SER A 19 -1.27 21.94 -6.47
C SER A 19 -0.24 21.27 -7.36
N LEU A 20 -0.50 21.12 -8.66
CA LEU A 20 0.47 20.53 -9.59
C LEU A 20 1.71 21.43 -9.77
N GLU A 21 1.54 22.74 -9.84
CA GLU A 21 2.65 23.69 -9.88
C GLU A 21 3.48 23.62 -8.59
N GLN A 22 2.84 23.58 -7.42
CA GLN A 22 3.51 23.48 -6.14
C GLN A 22 4.26 22.15 -5.97
N LEU A 23 3.71 21.04 -6.47
CA LEU A 23 4.34 19.72 -6.43
C LEU A 23 5.55 19.64 -7.38
N SER A 24 5.47 20.26 -8.56
CA SER A 24 6.62 20.38 -9.46
C SER A 24 7.77 21.14 -8.79
N ALA A 25 7.48 22.31 -8.19
CA ALA A 25 8.48 23.09 -7.50
C ALA A 25 9.06 22.39 -6.25
N ALA A 26 8.24 21.56 -5.57
CA ALA A 26 8.67 20.74 -4.46
C ALA A 26 9.66 19.65 -4.90
N GLU A 27 9.38 18.97 -6.01
CA GLU A 27 10.30 17.97 -6.59
C GLU A 27 11.66 18.58 -6.96
N ASP A 28 11.66 19.72 -7.66
CA ASP A 28 12.90 20.44 -7.99
C ASP A 28 13.70 20.85 -6.74
N SER A 29 13.01 21.22 -5.66
CA SER A 29 13.63 21.57 -4.38
C SER A 29 14.23 20.35 -3.68
N LEU A 30 13.57 19.19 -3.76
CA LEU A 30 14.07 17.92 -3.19
C LEU A 30 15.32 17.43 -3.92
N LEU A 31 15.34 17.49 -5.25
CA LEU A 31 16.53 17.14 -6.05
C LEU A 31 17.72 18.06 -5.72
N GLN A 32 17.50 19.36 -5.52
CA GLN A 32 18.56 20.26 -5.05
C GLN A 32 19.01 19.96 -3.61
N LEU A 33 18.12 19.48 -2.75
CA LEU A 33 18.45 19.07 -1.39
C LEU A 33 19.23 17.75 -1.34
N GLU A 34 19.16 16.89 -2.36
CA GLU A 34 20.06 15.72 -2.48
C GLU A 34 21.52 16.17 -2.61
N GLU A 35 21.77 17.24 -3.36
CA GLU A 35 23.11 17.79 -3.55
C GLU A 35 23.54 18.70 -2.39
N GLN A 36 22.60 19.46 -1.81
CA GLN A 36 22.86 20.48 -0.79
C GLN A 36 21.85 20.40 0.38
N PRO A 37 21.94 19.39 1.25
CA PRO A 37 20.94 19.09 2.30
C PRO A 37 20.83 20.18 3.38
N GLU A 38 21.81 21.07 3.50
CA GLU A 38 21.82 22.20 4.45
C GLU A 38 21.04 23.44 3.98
N ARG A 39 20.45 23.42 2.78
CA ARG A 39 19.70 24.56 2.20
C ARG A 39 18.34 24.77 2.88
N VAL A 40 18.38 25.43 4.04
CA VAL A 40 17.20 25.72 4.89
C VAL A 40 16.09 26.49 4.15
N ASP A 41 16.44 27.30 3.16
CA ASP A 41 15.48 28.02 2.31
C ASP A 41 14.58 27.07 1.51
N LEU A 42 15.15 25.99 0.96
CA LEU A 42 14.40 24.97 0.21
C LEU A 42 13.48 24.16 1.13
N ILE A 43 13.95 23.80 2.33
CA ILE A 43 13.15 23.10 3.36
C ILE A 43 11.92 23.94 3.76
N ARG A 44 12.10 25.25 3.95
CA ARG A 44 10.99 26.17 4.23
C ARG A 44 10.05 26.36 3.04
N GLY A 45 10.56 26.23 1.81
CA GLY A 45 9.75 26.15 0.60
C GLY A 45 8.82 24.94 0.64
N LEU A 46 9.38 23.75 0.84
CA LEU A 46 8.65 22.48 0.91
C LEU A 46 7.56 22.48 1.97
N MET A 47 7.89 22.91 3.20
CA MET A 47 6.90 23.01 4.28
C MET A 47 5.73 23.92 3.92
N ARG A 48 5.98 25.03 3.22
CA ARG A 48 4.90 25.93 2.76
C ARG A 48 4.07 25.29 1.66
N SER A 49 4.68 24.63 0.68
CA SER A 49 3.97 23.91 -0.37
C SER A 49 3.02 22.86 0.22
N PHE A 50 3.52 22.00 1.11
CA PHE A 50 2.67 20.97 1.74
C PHE A 50 1.58 21.57 2.63
N HIS A 51 1.89 22.65 3.36
CA HIS A 51 0.90 23.34 4.18
C HIS A 51 -0.25 23.94 3.36
N THR A 52 0.07 24.54 2.21
CA THR A 52 -0.93 25.09 1.29
C THR A 52 -1.78 23.98 0.68
N ILE A 53 -1.17 22.91 0.17
CA ILE A 53 -1.88 21.75 -0.38
C ILE A 53 -2.81 21.13 0.67
N LYS A 54 -2.35 20.96 1.90
CA LYS A 54 -3.16 20.46 3.02
C LYS A 54 -4.36 21.37 3.30
N GLY A 55 -4.14 22.68 3.41
CA GLY A 55 -5.20 23.65 3.70
C GLY A 55 -6.29 23.65 2.62
N ASN A 56 -5.87 23.74 1.35
CA ASN A 56 -6.78 23.81 0.22
C ASN A 56 -7.53 22.48 0.00
N SER A 57 -6.86 21.34 0.14
CA SER A 57 -7.50 20.03 0.03
C SER A 57 -8.48 19.75 1.17
N ALA A 58 -8.18 20.16 2.40
CA ALA A 58 -9.10 20.03 3.54
C ALA A 58 -10.36 20.88 3.35
N TYR A 59 -10.23 22.09 2.80
CA TYR A 59 -11.35 22.97 2.47
C TYR A 59 -12.29 22.35 1.42
N LEU A 60 -11.72 21.66 0.42
CA LEU A 60 -12.46 20.95 -0.63
C LEU A 60 -12.96 19.55 -0.20
N GLY A 61 -12.67 19.12 1.03
CA GLY A 61 -13.06 17.80 1.54
C GLY A 61 -12.24 16.63 0.97
N LEU A 62 -11.13 16.90 0.29
CA LEU A 62 -10.21 15.92 -0.31
C LEU A 62 -9.28 15.33 0.76
N ARG A 63 -9.85 14.51 1.65
CA ARG A 63 -9.18 14.02 2.88
C ARG A 63 -7.87 13.27 2.61
N GLU A 64 -7.83 12.44 1.58
CA GLU A 64 -6.62 11.66 1.26
C GLU A 64 -5.43 12.54 0.89
N ILE A 65 -5.68 13.65 0.17
CA ILE A 65 -4.65 14.63 -0.18
C ILE A 65 -4.19 15.38 1.07
N SER A 66 -5.15 15.84 1.89
CA SER A 66 -4.86 16.55 3.14
C SER A 66 -4.01 15.71 4.09
N ASP A 67 -4.39 14.44 4.30
CA ASP A 67 -3.70 13.55 5.21
C ASP A 67 -2.28 13.21 4.74
N LEU A 68 -2.08 13.04 3.43
CA LEU A 68 -0.75 12.79 2.89
C LEU A 68 0.14 14.02 2.97
N ALA A 69 -0.37 15.21 2.61
CA ALA A 69 0.37 16.46 2.72
C ALA A 69 0.80 16.73 4.17
N HIS A 70 -0.07 16.45 5.14
CA HIS A 70 0.28 16.55 6.56
C HIS A 70 1.41 15.61 6.97
N ARG A 71 1.42 14.36 6.50
CA ARG A 71 2.52 13.42 6.79
C ARG A 71 3.86 13.90 6.24
N LEU A 72 3.87 14.52 5.06
CA LEU A 72 5.10 15.08 4.48
C LEU A 72 5.61 16.30 5.27
N GLU A 73 4.70 17.14 5.81
CA GLU A 73 5.09 18.18 6.77
C GLU A 73 5.76 17.56 8.01
N THR A 74 5.16 16.53 8.60
CA THR A 74 5.69 15.87 9.81
C THR A 74 7.07 15.26 9.57
N LEU A 75 7.36 14.75 8.37
CA LEU A 75 8.70 14.26 8.01
C LEU A 75 9.75 15.39 7.96
N LEU A 76 9.35 16.60 7.58
CA LEU A 76 10.23 17.76 7.47
C LEU A 76 10.37 18.57 8.77
N GLU A 77 9.45 18.42 9.72
CA GLU A 77 9.43 19.13 11.01
C GLU A 77 10.76 19.03 11.79
N PRO A 78 11.37 17.83 12.00
CA PRO A 78 12.62 17.72 12.74
C PRO A 78 13.77 18.47 12.08
N VAL A 79 13.81 18.47 10.74
CA VAL A 79 14.86 19.14 9.97
C VAL A 79 14.67 20.65 10.02
N GLN A 80 13.41 21.13 9.95
CA GLN A 80 13.08 22.54 10.12
C GLN A 80 13.45 23.06 11.52
N GLN A 81 13.23 22.26 12.57
CA GLN A 81 13.56 22.58 13.96
C GLN A 81 15.06 22.43 14.28
N ARG A 82 15.89 22.02 13.32
CA ARG A 82 17.32 21.70 13.49
C ARG A 82 17.58 20.60 14.53
N THR A 83 16.60 19.71 14.71
CA THR A 83 16.68 18.55 15.62
C THR A 83 16.95 17.24 14.86
N GLY A 84 16.90 17.25 13.52
CA GLY A 84 17.28 16.16 12.63
C GLY A 84 18.00 16.64 11.35
N SER A 85 18.46 15.69 10.53
CA SER A 85 19.13 15.92 9.24
C SER A 85 18.33 15.31 8.09
N LEU A 86 18.39 15.92 6.90
CA LEU A 86 17.97 15.28 5.65
C LEU A 86 19.05 14.31 5.22
N ASP A 87 18.78 13.00 5.33
CA ASP A 87 19.57 11.97 4.68
C ASP A 87 18.89 11.50 3.39
N GLU A 88 19.61 10.69 2.61
CA GLU A 88 19.13 10.13 1.35
C GLU A 88 17.82 9.32 1.52
N GLY A 89 17.62 8.68 2.67
CA GLY A 89 16.40 7.92 2.96
C GLY A 89 15.19 8.84 3.12
N VAL A 90 15.33 9.93 3.87
CA VAL A 90 14.27 10.92 4.05
C VAL A 90 13.94 11.62 2.74
N ILE A 91 14.93 11.94 1.91
CA ILE A 91 14.68 12.58 0.61
C ILE A 91 13.92 11.64 -0.34
N ASN A 92 14.30 10.37 -0.43
CA ASN A 92 13.58 9.38 -1.24
C ASN A 92 12.12 9.18 -0.78
N GLU A 93 11.88 9.16 0.54
CA GLU A 93 10.53 9.11 1.10
C GLU A 93 9.71 10.37 0.73
N LEU A 94 10.32 11.56 0.76
CA LEU A 94 9.67 12.80 0.35
C LEU A 94 9.35 12.83 -1.14
N LEU A 95 10.26 12.37 -2.01
CA LEU A 95 10.04 12.27 -3.45
C LEU A 95 8.86 11.32 -3.76
N SER A 96 8.86 10.12 -3.15
CA SER A 96 7.74 9.19 -3.30
C SER A 96 6.42 9.77 -2.76
N GLY A 97 6.50 10.58 -1.70
CA GLY A 97 5.37 11.33 -1.15
C GLY A 97 4.79 12.36 -2.14
N VAL A 98 5.66 13.15 -2.78
CA VAL A 98 5.30 14.13 -3.81
C VAL A 98 4.64 13.45 -5.00
N ASP A 99 5.16 12.31 -5.46
CA ASP A 99 4.56 11.54 -6.55
C ASP A 99 3.15 11.05 -6.22
N ARG A 100 2.96 10.55 -4.99
CA ARG A 100 1.64 10.10 -4.52
C ARG A 100 0.65 11.26 -4.39
N LEU A 101 1.09 12.44 -3.91
CA LEU A 101 0.27 13.64 -3.89
C LEU A 101 -0.14 14.06 -5.31
N ARG A 102 0.79 14.03 -6.26
CA ARG A 102 0.54 14.36 -7.67
C ARG A 102 -0.53 13.45 -8.26
N ALA A 103 -0.44 12.15 -8.02
CA ALA A 103 -1.43 11.19 -8.48
C ALA A 103 -2.82 11.45 -7.86
N LEU A 104 -2.90 11.74 -6.56
CA LEU A 104 -4.17 12.08 -5.90
C LEU A 104 -4.82 13.36 -6.44
N VAL A 105 -4.01 14.41 -6.69
CA VAL A 105 -4.49 15.68 -7.27
C VAL A 105 -5.03 15.46 -8.68
N GLN A 106 -4.33 14.68 -9.52
CA GLN A 106 -4.78 14.35 -10.87
C GLN A 106 -6.08 13.53 -10.88
N ARG A 107 -6.26 12.63 -9.90
CA ARG A 107 -7.54 11.91 -9.71
C ARG A 107 -8.69 12.85 -9.39
N ALA A 108 -8.46 13.80 -8.48
CA ALA A 108 -9.47 14.79 -8.12
C ALA A 108 -9.89 15.64 -9.35
N ALA A 109 -8.92 15.99 -10.22
CA ALA A 109 -9.18 16.68 -11.48
C ALA A 109 -10.09 15.88 -12.43
N ALA A 110 -9.78 14.59 -12.62
CA ALA A 110 -10.55 13.70 -13.49
C ALA A 110 -11.98 13.50 -13.00
N ALA A 111 -12.18 13.38 -11.68
CA ALA A 111 -13.50 13.27 -11.07
C ALA A 111 -14.35 14.54 -11.23
N GLY A 112 -13.72 15.72 -11.29
CA GLY A 112 -14.39 17.02 -11.46
C GLY A 112 -14.80 17.37 -12.89
N GLN A 113 -14.26 16.68 -13.91
CA GLN A 113 -14.50 16.99 -15.33
C GLN A 113 -15.48 16.03 -16.04
N ALA A 114 -16.03 15.05 -15.33
CA ALA A 114 -16.96 14.09 -15.91
C ALA A 114 -18.38 14.70 -16.03
N THR A 115 -18.76 15.15 -17.23
CA THR A 115 -20.17 15.30 -17.61
C THR A 115 -20.74 13.94 -18.01
N ASP A 116 -21.90 13.62 -17.44
CA ASP A 116 -22.67 12.38 -17.63
C ASP A 116 -22.73 11.93 -19.11
N GLY A 117 -22.18 10.75 -19.43
CA GLY A 117 -22.56 10.05 -20.66
C GLY A 117 -21.53 9.11 -21.29
N GLU A 118 -20.22 9.41 -21.23
CA GLU A 118 -19.22 8.68 -22.04
C GLU A 118 -18.00 8.19 -21.23
N ALA A 119 -18.04 8.32 -19.90
CA ALA A 119 -16.94 7.99 -19.00
C ALA A 119 -16.78 6.48 -18.71
N GLU A 120 -17.76 5.64 -19.02
CA GLU A 120 -17.79 4.27 -18.50
C GLU A 120 -16.87 3.29 -19.26
N THR A 121 -16.40 3.66 -20.45
CA THR A 121 -15.56 2.79 -21.30
C THR A 121 -14.11 3.25 -21.42
N ALA A 122 -13.81 4.56 -21.38
CA ALA A 122 -12.44 5.07 -21.57
C ALA A 122 -11.69 5.38 -20.26
N ALA A 123 -12.40 5.67 -19.15
CA ALA A 123 -11.77 5.94 -17.85
C ALA A 123 -11.27 4.67 -17.13
N ARG A 124 -11.73 3.48 -17.56
CA ARG A 124 -11.33 2.19 -16.98
C ARG A 124 -9.93 1.72 -17.42
N GLU A 125 -9.45 2.11 -18.59
CA GLU A 125 -8.23 1.50 -19.18
C GLU A 125 -6.90 2.13 -18.75
N VAL A 126 -6.88 3.29 -18.08
CA VAL A 126 -5.60 3.99 -17.74
C VAL A 126 -5.38 4.17 -16.23
N VAL A 127 -6.41 3.99 -15.38
CA VAL A 127 -6.34 4.25 -13.92
C VAL A 127 -6.21 2.99 -13.06
N ASP A 128 -6.54 1.80 -13.58
CA ASP A 128 -6.50 0.55 -12.78
C ASP A 128 -5.06 0.03 -12.54
N GLY A 129 -4.09 0.48 -13.34
CA GLY A 129 -2.83 -0.25 -13.47
C GLY A 129 -1.77 -0.08 -12.39
N ALA A 130 -1.92 0.86 -11.47
CA ALA A 130 -0.92 1.09 -10.42
C ALA A 130 -1.44 0.76 -9.01
N GLU A 131 -2.69 1.11 -8.69
CA GLU A 131 -3.29 0.88 -7.36
C GLU A 131 -3.95 -0.50 -7.21
N ASN A 132 -4.38 -1.12 -8.32
CA ASN A 132 -5.01 -2.45 -8.36
C ASN A 132 -4.07 -3.54 -8.88
N ARG A 133 -2.75 -3.41 -8.62
CA ARG A 133 -1.82 -4.50 -8.90
C ARG A 133 -1.81 -5.52 -7.78
N TYR A 134 -1.96 -6.78 -8.17
CA TYR A 134 -1.93 -7.93 -7.28
C TYR A 134 -0.83 -8.89 -7.68
N LEU A 135 -0.18 -9.46 -6.67
CA LEU A 135 0.63 -10.65 -6.83
C LEU A 135 -0.30 -11.86 -6.78
N ILE A 136 -0.42 -12.57 -7.90
CA ILE A 136 -1.10 -13.86 -7.97
C ILE A 136 -0.10 -14.97 -7.64
N PHE A 137 -0.47 -15.83 -6.70
CA PHE A 137 0.28 -17.01 -6.30
C PHE A 137 -0.68 -18.17 -6.07
N ARG A 138 -0.14 -19.39 -6.17
CA ARG A 138 -0.90 -20.62 -5.95
C ARG A 138 -0.65 -21.16 -4.56
N VAL A 139 -1.74 -21.51 -3.90
CA VAL A 139 -1.72 -22.28 -2.65
C VAL A 139 -2.67 -23.47 -2.87
N GLY A 140 -2.20 -24.70 -2.68
CA GLY A 140 -2.95 -25.91 -3.04
C GLY A 140 -3.42 -25.89 -4.50
N SER A 141 -4.74 -25.99 -4.69
CA SER A 141 -5.40 -25.92 -6.00
C SER A 141 -5.95 -24.53 -6.35
N LEU A 142 -5.83 -23.55 -5.45
CA LEU A 142 -6.43 -22.23 -5.61
C LEU A 142 -5.37 -21.19 -5.98
N GLU A 143 -5.75 -20.31 -6.90
CA GLU A 143 -5.02 -19.07 -7.13
C GLU A 143 -5.53 -18.00 -6.17
N MET A 144 -4.59 -17.28 -5.60
CA MET A 144 -4.83 -16.24 -4.62
C MET A 144 -4.05 -15.00 -5.01
N ALA A 145 -4.62 -13.84 -4.72
CA ALA A 145 -4.10 -12.55 -5.04
C ALA A 145 -3.89 -11.74 -3.75
N LEU A 146 -2.72 -11.11 -3.63
CA LEU A 146 -2.45 -10.15 -2.58
C LEU A 146 -2.12 -8.78 -3.21
N PRO A 147 -2.65 -7.66 -2.68
CA PRO A 147 -2.28 -6.34 -3.15
C PRO A 147 -0.75 -6.16 -3.14
N LEU A 148 -0.17 -5.75 -4.26
CA LEU A 148 1.28 -5.62 -4.40
C LEU A 148 1.85 -4.60 -3.41
N LYS A 149 1.06 -3.60 -2.99
CA LYS A 149 1.40 -2.64 -1.93
C LYS A 149 1.70 -3.26 -0.56
N GLN A 150 1.19 -4.47 -0.31
CA GLN A 150 1.46 -5.22 0.92
C GLN A 150 2.66 -6.16 0.78
N VAL A 151 3.16 -6.37 -0.45
CA VAL A 151 4.31 -7.23 -0.75
C VAL A 151 5.59 -6.40 -0.64
N VAL A 152 6.50 -6.82 0.23
CA VAL A 152 7.85 -6.25 0.37
C VAL A 152 8.80 -6.85 -0.65
N GLU A 153 8.84 -8.18 -0.76
CA GLU A 153 9.65 -8.89 -1.74
C GLU A 153 9.17 -10.33 -1.94
N VAL A 154 9.58 -10.95 -3.04
CA VAL A 154 9.40 -12.38 -3.30
C VAL A 154 10.78 -13.03 -3.44
N THR A 155 11.03 -14.08 -2.68
CA THR A 155 12.33 -14.78 -2.70
C THR A 155 12.16 -16.30 -2.69
N ARG A 156 13.25 -17.01 -3.00
CA ARG A 156 13.30 -18.47 -2.91
C ARG A 156 13.39 -18.91 -1.44
N PRO A 157 13.11 -20.19 -1.14
CA PRO A 157 13.18 -20.69 0.22
C PRO A 157 14.60 -20.56 0.77
N VAL A 158 14.70 -20.05 1.99
CA VAL A 158 15.94 -19.97 2.76
C VAL A 158 15.85 -20.96 3.94
N PRO A 159 16.99 -21.32 4.58
CA PRO A 159 16.96 -22.19 5.75
C PRO A 159 16.03 -21.66 6.84
N VAL A 160 15.15 -22.54 7.32
CA VAL A 160 14.15 -22.23 8.35
C VAL A 160 14.64 -22.70 9.71
N THR A 161 14.72 -21.78 10.67
CA THR A 161 14.96 -22.12 12.08
C THR A 161 13.61 -22.45 12.72
N ARG A 162 13.42 -23.72 13.11
CA ARG A 162 12.18 -24.16 13.74
C ARG A 162 12.06 -23.61 15.16
N LEU A 163 10.87 -23.17 15.52
CA LEU A 163 10.55 -22.73 16.88
C LEU A 163 9.76 -23.81 17.62
N PRO A 164 10.01 -24.03 18.92
CA PRO A 164 9.19 -24.90 19.75
C PRO A 164 7.85 -24.22 20.09
N TYR A 165 6.80 -25.02 20.31
CA TYR A 165 5.47 -24.58 20.78
C TYR A 165 4.73 -23.58 19.88
N VAL A 166 5.11 -23.45 18.61
CA VAL A 166 4.37 -22.60 17.66
C VAL A 166 3.17 -23.33 17.05
N PRO A 167 2.12 -22.61 16.63
CA PRO A 167 1.00 -23.21 15.91
C PRO A 167 1.47 -24.01 14.69
N PRO A 168 0.77 -25.11 14.29
CA PRO A 168 1.23 -26.00 13.22
C PRO A 168 1.53 -25.31 11.89
N HIS A 169 0.84 -24.21 11.60
CA HIS A 169 0.99 -23.40 10.39
C HIS A 169 2.20 -22.47 10.39
N VAL A 170 2.87 -22.29 11.53
CA VAL A 170 4.13 -21.54 11.62
C VAL A 170 5.27 -22.51 11.37
N ALA A 171 5.94 -22.37 10.23
CA ALA A 171 7.07 -23.23 9.87
C ALA A 171 8.33 -22.90 10.72
N GLY A 172 8.41 -21.67 11.24
CA GLY A 172 9.49 -21.20 12.10
C GLY A 172 9.81 -19.74 11.84
N VAL A 173 11.09 -19.39 11.93
CA VAL A 173 11.63 -18.08 11.55
C VAL A 173 12.71 -18.25 10.48
N VAL A 174 12.81 -17.25 9.61
CA VAL A 174 13.82 -17.15 8.57
C VAL A 174 14.63 -15.87 8.75
N ASN A 175 15.89 -15.90 8.32
CA ASN A 175 16.72 -14.70 8.27
C ASN A 175 16.74 -14.16 6.84
N LEU A 176 16.18 -12.97 6.64
CA LEU A 176 16.14 -12.27 5.38
C LEU A 176 16.95 -10.97 5.51
N ARG A 177 18.14 -10.94 4.90
CA ARG A 177 19.06 -9.79 4.91
C ARG A 177 19.38 -9.28 6.32
N GLY A 178 19.53 -10.17 7.30
CA GLY A 178 19.81 -9.85 8.70
C GLY A 178 18.56 -9.66 9.57
N LEU A 179 17.36 -9.65 8.98
CA LEU A 179 16.10 -9.53 9.70
C LEU A 179 15.48 -10.91 9.97
N VAL A 180 15.14 -11.18 11.23
CA VAL A 180 14.42 -12.39 11.62
C VAL A 180 12.93 -12.18 11.35
N VAL A 181 12.39 -12.95 10.41
CA VAL A 181 11.01 -12.84 9.94
C VAL A 181 10.27 -14.16 10.22
N PRO A 182 9.07 -14.15 10.83
CA PRO A 182 8.29 -15.37 11.00
C PRO A 182 7.83 -15.91 9.65
N LEU A 183 7.89 -17.24 9.48
CA LEU A 183 7.46 -17.95 8.29
C LEU A 183 6.18 -18.73 8.57
N VAL A 184 5.12 -18.40 7.83
CA VAL A 184 3.83 -19.11 7.86
C VAL A 184 3.72 -19.96 6.60
N ASP A 185 3.47 -21.26 6.76
CA ASP A 185 3.04 -22.14 5.68
C ASP A 185 1.57 -21.82 5.37
N LEU A 186 1.33 -21.16 4.24
CA LEU A 186 0.00 -20.68 3.88
C LEU A 186 -0.92 -21.86 3.50
N GLU A 187 -0.39 -22.92 2.91
CA GLU A 187 -1.16 -24.14 2.61
C GLU A 187 -1.66 -24.76 3.90
N ARG A 188 -0.75 -24.92 4.88
CA ARG A 188 -1.14 -25.44 6.20
C ARG A 188 -2.13 -24.54 6.92
N ARG A 189 -1.97 -23.23 6.79
CA ARG A 189 -2.85 -22.28 7.44
C ARG A 189 -4.27 -22.37 6.91
N LEU A 190 -4.42 -22.58 5.60
CA LEU A 190 -5.71 -22.61 4.91
C LEU A 190 -6.36 -24.00 4.89
N TRP A 191 -5.61 -25.10 4.86
CA TRP A 191 -6.22 -26.44 4.79
C TRP A 191 -5.86 -27.36 5.95
N GLY A 192 -5.12 -26.85 6.95
CA GLY A 192 -4.65 -27.63 8.09
C GLY A 192 -3.60 -28.68 7.76
N THR A 193 -3.26 -28.85 6.47
CA THR A 193 -2.32 -29.84 5.95
C THR A 193 -1.44 -29.18 4.88
N SER A 194 -0.24 -29.70 4.67
CA SER A 194 0.64 -29.28 3.58
C SER A 194 1.26 -30.50 2.90
N GLY A 195 1.42 -30.43 1.59
CA GLY A 195 2.12 -31.46 0.81
C GLY A 195 3.64 -31.34 0.86
N GLU A 196 4.35 -32.31 0.26
CA GLU A 196 5.77 -32.13 -0.06
C GLU A 196 5.94 -30.95 -1.03
N GLY A 197 6.88 -30.06 -0.71
CA GLY A 197 7.11 -28.86 -1.51
C GLY A 197 6.02 -27.79 -1.38
N SER A 198 5.29 -27.74 -0.25
CA SER A 198 4.31 -26.69 0.07
C SER A 198 4.89 -25.27 0.04
N ILE A 199 6.19 -25.13 0.31
CA ILE A 199 6.91 -23.84 0.30
C ILE A 199 8.02 -23.89 -0.75
N GLN A 200 7.76 -23.29 -1.90
CA GLN A 200 8.76 -23.08 -2.96
C GLN A 200 9.09 -21.61 -3.17
N HIS A 201 8.28 -20.71 -2.64
CA HIS A 201 8.50 -19.27 -2.67
C HIS A 201 8.12 -18.68 -1.32
N LEU A 202 8.85 -17.63 -0.93
CA LEU A 202 8.57 -16.81 0.23
C LEU A 202 8.07 -15.46 -0.27
N VAL A 203 6.80 -15.15 -0.01
CA VAL A 203 6.22 -13.83 -0.23
C VAL A 203 6.32 -13.07 1.08
N VAL A 204 7.22 -12.10 1.13
CA VAL A 204 7.42 -11.24 2.31
C VAL A 204 6.41 -10.12 2.25
N VAL A 205 5.61 -9.96 3.30
CA VAL A 205 4.55 -8.98 3.38
C VAL A 205 4.73 -8.05 4.57
N SER A 206 4.24 -6.83 4.47
CA SER A 206 4.07 -5.93 5.60
C SER A 206 2.85 -6.37 6.42
N TRP A 207 3.01 -6.56 7.72
CA TRP A 207 1.95 -7.03 8.62
C TRP A 207 2.01 -6.29 9.97
N GLY A 208 0.95 -5.55 10.30
CA GLY A 208 0.95 -4.65 11.45
C GLY A 208 2.13 -3.66 11.41
N ARG A 209 3.04 -3.75 12.39
CA ARG A 209 4.28 -2.95 12.45
C ARG A 209 5.53 -3.70 11.97
N GLY A 210 5.38 -4.94 11.50
CA GLY A 210 6.48 -5.84 11.18
C GLY A 210 6.40 -6.44 9.78
N ARG A 211 7.19 -7.49 9.56
CA ARG A 211 7.18 -8.28 8.33
C ARG A 211 6.83 -9.72 8.64
N LEU A 212 6.20 -10.38 7.68
CA LEU A 212 5.85 -11.79 7.73
C LEU A 212 6.23 -12.45 6.40
N ALA A 213 6.75 -13.67 6.43
CA ALA A 213 6.98 -14.46 5.23
C ALA A 213 5.84 -15.48 5.07
N LEU A 214 5.19 -15.46 3.91
CA LEU A 214 4.20 -16.45 3.50
C LEU A 214 4.87 -17.47 2.59
N GLY A 215 4.88 -18.73 3.01
CA GLY A 215 5.33 -19.84 2.19
C GLY A 215 4.22 -20.28 1.24
N VAL A 216 4.52 -20.27 -0.06
CA VAL A 216 3.58 -20.63 -1.14
C VAL A 216 4.22 -21.59 -2.15
N GLN A 217 3.41 -22.37 -2.87
CA GLN A 217 3.90 -23.32 -3.87
C GLN A 217 4.40 -22.64 -5.14
N GLN A 218 3.78 -21.55 -5.56
CA GLN A 218 4.14 -20.92 -6.82
C GLN A 218 3.72 -19.46 -6.85
N VAL A 219 4.57 -18.61 -7.41
CA VAL A 219 4.19 -17.26 -7.82
C VAL A 219 3.82 -17.32 -9.30
N VAL A 220 2.62 -16.87 -9.63
CA VAL A 220 2.04 -16.99 -10.98
C VAL A 220 2.36 -15.75 -11.80
N ALA A 221 1.92 -14.58 -11.34
CA ALA A 221 2.08 -13.32 -12.06
C ALA A 221 1.87 -12.11 -11.14
N VAL A 222 2.26 -10.94 -11.64
CA VAL A 222 1.75 -9.66 -11.15
C VAL A 222 0.80 -9.13 -12.23
N THR A 223 -0.44 -8.82 -11.84
CA THR A 223 -1.46 -8.34 -12.78
C THR A 223 -2.34 -7.29 -12.11
N GLU A 224 -3.07 -6.57 -12.93
CA GLU A 224 -4.13 -5.66 -12.54
C GLU A 224 -5.42 -6.49 -12.32
N LEU A 225 -6.13 -6.22 -11.23
CA LEU A 225 -7.43 -6.83 -10.92
C LEU A 225 -8.41 -5.74 -10.50
N ASP A 226 -9.57 -5.65 -11.17
CA ASP A 226 -10.65 -4.76 -10.78
C ASP A 226 -11.44 -5.38 -9.60
N GLU A 227 -11.24 -4.84 -8.39
CA GLU A 227 -11.98 -5.28 -7.21
C GLU A 227 -13.50 -5.12 -7.34
N GLN A 228 -14.02 -4.30 -8.25
CA GLN A 228 -15.47 -4.16 -8.45
C GLN A 228 -16.09 -5.42 -9.06
N GLU A 229 -15.31 -6.20 -9.80
CA GLU A 229 -15.74 -7.50 -10.34
C GLU A 229 -15.73 -8.61 -9.27
N ALA A 230 -15.20 -8.33 -8.08
CA ALA A 230 -15.07 -9.33 -7.04
C ALA A 230 -16.42 -9.61 -6.36
N TYR A 231 -16.84 -10.88 -6.39
CA TYR A 231 -18.05 -11.37 -5.75
C TYR A 231 -17.74 -12.11 -4.45
N GLU A 232 -18.70 -12.13 -3.53
CA GLU A 232 -18.60 -12.97 -2.33
C GLU A 232 -18.80 -14.45 -2.71
N SER A 233 -17.81 -15.29 -2.44
CA SER A 233 -17.95 -16.72 -2.66
C SER A 233 -18.85 -17.32 -1.59
N SER A 234 -20.02 -17.83 -2.01
CA SER A 234 -20.94 -18.59 -1.17
C SER A 234 -20.43 -20.03 -1.03
N GLY A 235 -19.51 -20.26 -0.09
CA GLY A 235 -18.97 -21.60 0.17
C GLY A 235 -17.92 -21.63 1.28
N ARG A 236 -17.83 -22.77 1.97
CA ARG A 236 -16.91 -23.01 3.12
C ARG A 236 -15.42 -23.07 2.71
N ASP A 237 -15.12 -22.93 1.43
CA ASP A 237 -13.82 -23.26 0.85
C ASP A 237 -12.84 -22.07 0.72
N TRP A 238 -13.32 -20.83 0.92
CA TRP A 238 -12.56 -19.61 0.58
C TRP A 238 -12.28 -18.67 1.74
N TYR A 239 -12.38 -19.11 3.01
CA TYR A 239 -12.16 -18.25 4.20
C TYR A 239 -13.00 -16.94 4.22
N GLY A 240 -14.09 -16.89 3.46
CA GLY A 240 -14.94 -15.70 3.29
C GLY A 240 -14.24 -14.54 2.58
N THR A 241 -13.25 -14.85 1.74
CA THR A 241 -12.57 -13.92 0.83
C THR A 241 -13.43 -13.62 -0.40
N ARG A 242 -13.32 -12.40 -0.94
CA ARG A 242 -13.89 -12.01 -2.24
C ARG A 242 -13.12 -12.69 -3.38
N VAL A 243 -13.82 -13.14 -4.42
CA VAL A 243 -13.23 -13.86 -5.56
C VAL A 243 -13.42 -13.04 -6.83
N ILE A 244 -12.39 -12.96 -7.67
CA ILE A 244 -12.40 -12.32 -8.98
C ILE A 244 -12.17 -13.39 -10.06
N LEU A 245 -12.88 -13.30 -11.18
CA LEU A 245 -12.60 -14.12 -12.36
C LEU A 245 -11.55 -13.45 -13.23
N HIS A 246 -10.27 -13.77 -13.02
CA HIS A 246 -9.20 -13.26 -13.85
C HIS A 246 -8.91 -14.22 -15.00
N ARG A 247 -9.12 -13.78 -16.26
CA ARG A 247 -8.91 -14.59 -17.48
C ARG A 247 -9.63 -15.94 -17.45
N GLY A 248 -10.84 -15.97 -16.88
CA GLY A 248 -11.65 -17.19 -16.73
C GLY A 248 -11.23 -18.11 -15.58
N THR A 249 -10.23 -17.72 -14.78
CA THR A 249 -9.78 -18.48 -13.59
C THR A 249 -10.22 -17.75 -12.33
N PRO A 250 -10.85 -18.43 -11.35
CA PRO A 250 -11.21 -17.81 -10.08
C PRO A 250 -9.96 -17.57 -9.22
N VAL A 251 -9.76 -16.33 -8.80
CA VAL A 251 -8.66 -15.88 -7.96
C VAL A 251 -9.21 -15.29 -6.66
N ALA A 252 -8.76 -15.80 -5.51
CA ALA A 252 -9.18 -15.30 -4.20
C ALA A 252 -8.39 -14.06 -3.78
N LEU A 253 -9.04 -12.97 -3.39
CA LEU A 253 -8.39 -11.80 -2.80
C LEU A 253 -7.99 -12.03 -1.34
N LEU A 254 -6.74 -12.38 -1.08
CA LEU A 254 -6.27 -12.69 0.26
C LEU A 254 -6.34 -11.48 1.21
N GLU A 255 -7.26 -11.52 2.17
CA GLU A 255 -7.29 -10.60 3.30
C GLU A 255 -6.39 -11.13 4.43
N LEU A 256 -5.17 -10.60 4.51
CA LEU A 256 -4.18 -11.04 5.51
C LEU A 256 -4.76 -10.98 6.94
N GLU A 257 -5.48 -9.91 7.31
CA GLU A 257 -6.03 -9.68 8.66
C GLU A 257 -6.91 -10.85 9.13
N ARG A 258 -7.70 -11.39 8.22
CA ARG A 258 -8.59 -12.52 8.50
C ARG A 258 -7.86 -13.86 8.50
N VAL A 259 -6.89 -14.02 7.62
CA VAL A 259 -6.14 -15.27 7.51
C VAL A 259 -5.12 -15.43 8.64
N LEU A 260 -4.53 -14.35 9.14
CA LEU A 260 -3.44 -14.39 10.11
C LEU A 260 -3.80 -13.82 11.49
N GLY A 261 -5.01 -13.27 11.68
CA GLY A 261 -5.44 -12.59 12.91
C GLY A 261 -5.27 -13.40 14.22
N ASP A 262 -5.31 -14.74 14.15
CA ASP A 262 -5.05 -15.61 15.31
C ASP A 262 -3.56 -15.95 15.54
N THR A 263 -2.70 -15.70 14.56
CA THR A 263 -1.26 -16.03 14.62
C THR A 263 -0.48 -15.03 15.49
N ALA A 264 -1.05 -13.86 15.79
CA ALA A 264 -0.40 -12.77 16.54
C ALA A 264 -0.80 -12.65 18.03
N GLY A 265 -1.52 -13.64 18.61
CA GLY A 265 -2.33 -13.38 19.81
C GLY A 265 -2.41 -14.43 20.95
N GLU A 266 -1.42 -15.28 21.19
CA GLU A 266 -1.22 -15.94 22.53
C GLU A 266 0.02 -15.41 23.28
N GLY A 267 0.51 -14.22 22.92
CA GLY A 267 1.68 -13.58 23.53
C GLY A 267 1.41 -12.37 24.42
N GLY A 268 0.20 -12.19 24.97
CA GLY A 268 -0.15 -10.92 25.65
C GLY A 268 -1.35 -10.90 26.60
N ARG A 269 -1.81 -12.05 27.11
CA ARG A 269 -2.78 -12.08 28.23
C ARG A 269 -2.21 -12.89 29.39
N LEU A 270 -1.20 -12.32 30.06
CA LEU A 270 -1.03 -12.61 31.48
C LEU A 270 -2.21 -11.98 32.20
N ARG A 271 -3.17 -12.84 32.58
CA ARG A 271 -4.20 -12.53 33.56
C ARG A 271 -3.50 -12.07 34.83
N SER A 272 -3.67 -10.80 35.18
CA SER A 272 -3.49 -10.33 36.54
C SER A 272 -4.51 -11.09 37.41
N VAL A 273 -3.99 -12.00 38.23
CA VAL A 273 -4.62 -12.41 39.49
C VAL A 273 -4.14 -11.43 40.55
#